data_AF-A0A2V7DCJ0-F1
#
_entry.id   AF-A0A2V7DCJ0-F1
#
_cell.length_a   1.000
_cell.length_b   1.000
_cell.length_c   1.000
_cell.angle_alpha   90.00
_cell.angle_beta   90.00
_cell.angle_gamma   90.00
#
_symmetry.space_group_name_H-M   'P 1'
#
loop_
_entity.id
_entity.type
_entity.pdbx_description
1 polymer ?
#
loop_
_entity_poly.entity_id
_entity_poly.type
_entity_poly.pdbx_seq_one_letter_code
_entity_poly.pdbx_strand_id
1 'polypeptide(L)'
;MQRAQAARAHGDPLGEFRVGPGPPPLELRARLRAYLNAAISEAPLQRFLEQNPLVLVRYLAGGHTRWVIPGLRLGSRFAPDFVIGEQHASRSRWTLVELESPSVRLFTRSGDATRALLHATSRIRGWRDWLHDHSRYAREHLNLAHVGGDAQGVILIGARGSAPRTQRQRQLETEHKVAIHTYDWLVDGAPETQTRPRGR
;
A
#
# COMPACT_ATOMS: atom_id res chain seq x y z
N MET A 1 15.86 10.66 17.61
CA MET A 1 16.12 9.24 17.96
C MET A 1 15.75 8.96 19.42
N GLN A 2 14.46 8.96 19.80
CA GLN A 2 14.04 8.66 21.19
C GLN A 2 12.66 7.99 21.27
N ARG A 3 12.36 7.00 20.42
CA ARG A 3 11.15 6.17 20.57
C ARG A 3 11.39 4.68 20.31
N ALA A 4 12.63 4.20 20.50
CA ALA A 4 13.01 2.82 20.16
C ALA A 4 13.04 1.83 21.35
N GLN A 5 12.64 2.25 22.57
CA GLN A 5 12.71 1.39 23.75
C GLN A 5 11.47 1.56 24.64
N ALA A 6 10.31 1.05 24.21
CA ALA A 6 9.17 0.89 25.13
C ALA A 6 8.14 -0.20 24.75
N ALA A 7 8.28 -0.93 23.63
CA ALA A 7 7.26 -1.90 23.19
C ALA A 7 7.70 -3.37 23.28
N ARG A 8 8.70 -3.70 24.10
CA ARG A 8 9.05 -5.10 24.41
C ARG A 8 8.35 -5.55 25.69
N ALA A 9 7.01 -5.59 25.66
CA ALA A 9 6.20 -6.21 26.70
C ALA A 9 4.98 -6.90 26.06
N HIS A 10 5.07 -8.23 25.93
CA HIS A 10 3.99 -9.22 25.74
C HIS A 10 2.88 -8.96 24.70
N GLY A 11 2.86 -9.79 23.64
CA GLY A 11 1.62 -10.23 22.97
C GLY A 11 1.49 -9.93 21.47
N ASP A 12 1.97 -8.78 20.99
CA ASP A 12 1.94 -8.44 19.56
C ASP A 12 3.17 -7.61 19.13
N PRO A 13 4.13 -8.19 18.40
CA PRO A 13 5.33 -7.49 17.94
C PRO A 13 5.06 -6.39 16.92
N LEU A 14 3.86 -6.33 16.32
CA LEU A 14 3.45 -5.28 15.40
C LEU A 14 2.44 -4.31 16.03
N GLY A 15 2.29 -4.35 17.36
CA GLY A 15 1.28 -3.57 18.09
C GLY A 15 1.33 -2.07 17.83
N GLU A 16 2.53 -1.50 17.66
CA GLU A 16 2.71 -0.06 17.38
C GLU A 16 2.20 0.37 16.00
N PHE A 17 2.08 -0.57 15.06
CA PHE A 17 1.60 -0.34 13.69
C PHE A 17 0.10 -0.64 13.54
N ARG A 18 -0.58 -1.03 14.62
CA ARG A 18 -2.01 -1.31 14.58
C ARG A 18 -2.80 -0.06 14.25
N VAL A 19 -3.79 -0.24 13.39
CA VAL A 19 -4.74 0.81 13.02
C VAL A 19 -6.17 0.38 13.32
N GLY A 20 -6.99 1.34 13.73
CA GLY A 20 -8.36 1.09 14.16
C GLY A 20 -9.24 0.49 13.05
N PRO A 21 -10.32 -0.22 13.42
CA PRO A 21 -11.30 -0.67 12.46
C PRO A 21 -12.12 0.53 11.96
N GLY A 22 -12.38 0.55 10.66
CA GLY A 22 -13.29 1.52 10.03
C GLY A 22 -12.67 2.25 8.84
N PRO A 23 -13.50 2.94 8.05
CA PRO A 23 -13.00 3.81 7.00
C PRO A 23 -12.32 5.05 7.61
N PRO A 24 -11.40 5.71 6.89
CA PRO A 24 -10.85 7.00 7.32
C PRO A 24 -12.00 8.03 7.54
N PRO A 25 -11.92 8.93 8.54
CA PRO A 25 -12.92 9.98 8.71
C PRO A 25 -13.05 10.89 7.49
N LEU A 26 -14.23 11.52 7.30
CA LEU A 26 -14.47 12.49 6.22
C LEU A 26 -13.45 13.64 6.26
N GLU A 27 -13.16 14.16 7.46
CA GLU A 27 -12.18 15.24 7.65
C GLU A 27 -10.77 14.82 7.21
N LEU A 28 -10.38 13.58 7.47
CA LEU A 28 -9.09 13.06 7.04
C LEU A 28 -9.02 12.95 5.51
N ARG A 29 -10.10 12.50 4.87
CA ARG A 29 -10.21 12.50 3.40
C ARG A 29 -10.15 13.91 2.83
N ALA A 30 -10.80 14.89 3.46
CA ALA A 30 -10.75 16.29 3.05
C ALA A 30 -9.34 16.89 3.19
N ARG A 31 -8.62 16.56 4.26
CA ARG A 31 -7.21 16.96 4.43
C ARG A 31 -6.32 16.36 3.35
N LEU A 32 -6.48 15.07 3.03
CA LEU A 32 -5.76 14.45 1.93
C LEU A 32 -6.10 15.11 0.57
N ARG A 33 -7.37 15.40 0.31
CA ARG A 33 -7.81 16.14 -0.89
C ARG A 33 -7.10 17.48 -1.02
N ALA A 34 -7.08 18.27 0.04
CA ALA A 34 -6.39 19.55 0.07
C ALA A 34 -4.88 19.40 -0.18
N TYR A 35 -4.27 18.37 0.41
CA TYR A 35 -2.86 18.04 0.22
C TYR A 35 -2.51 17.72 -1.24
N LEU A 36 -3.35 16.92 -1.91
CA LEU A 36 -3.18 16.56 -3.31
C LEU A 36 -3.39 17.75 -4.24
N ASN A 37 -4.37 18.62 -3.94
CA ASN A 37 -4.63 19.83 -4.72
C ASN A 37 -3.48 20.85 -4.64
N ALA A 38 -2.71 20.85 -3.55
CA ALA A 38 -1.50 21.63 -3.43
C ALA A 38 -0.30 21.07 -4.25
N ALA A 39 -0.52 20.01 -5.05
CA ALA A 39 0.45 19.39 -5.96
C ALA A 39 1.81 19.06 -5.30
N ILE A 40 1.76 18.55 -4.08
CA ILE A 40 2.95 18.29 -3.26
C ILE A 40 3.70 17.06 -3.78
N SER A 41 5.03 17.01 -3.60
CA SER A 41 5.86 15.86 -4.00
C SER A 41 5.62 14.60 -3.14
N GLU A 42 6.32 13.52 -3.47
CA GLU A 42 6.19 12.20 -2.81
C GLU A 42 6.58 12.23 -1.33
N ALA A 43 7.74 12.79 -0.97
CA ALA A 43 8.24 12.72 0.41
C ALA A 43 7.30 13.39 1.45
N PRO A 44 6.72 14.57 1.19
CA PRO A 44 5.73 15.12 2.11
C PRO A 44 4.43 14.30 2.17
N LEU A 45 4.01 13.68 1.06
CA LEU A 45 2.84 12.79 1.03
C LEU A 45 3.08 11.50 1.82
N GLN A 46 4.28 10.93 1.73
CA GLN A 46 4.69 9.79 2.56
C GLN A 46 4.56 10.13 4.05
N ARG A 47 5.09 11.28 4.48
CA ARG A 47 4.94 11.75 5.87
C ARG A 47 3.49 11.94 6.29
N PHE A 48 2.65 12.44 5.39
CA PHE A 48 1.21 12.56 5.67
C PHE A 48 0.58 11.18 5.91
N LEU A 49 0.92 10.18 5.10
CA LEU A 49 0.40 8.82 5.24
C LEU A 49 0.94 8.09 6.46
N GLU A 50 2.20 8.31 6.83
CA GLU A 50 2.80 7.81 8.09
C GLU A 50 2.07 8.36 9.33
N GLN A 51 1.69 9.64 9.29
CA GLN A 51 0.95 10.29 10.38
C GLN A 51 -0.55 9.95 10.38
N ASN A 52 -1.08 9.50 9.24
CA ASN A 52 -2.50 9.20 9.08
C ASN A 52 -2.69 7.82 8.40
N PRO A 53 -2.18 6.73 9.00
CA PRO A 53 -2.10 5.42 8.35
C PRO A 53 -3.47 4.81 8.03
N LEU A 54 -4.52 5.27 8.72
CA LEU A 54 -5.91 4.88 8.48
C LEU A 54 -6.37 5.13 7.04
N VAL A 55 -5.71 6.01 6.28
CA VAL A 55 -6.00 6.20 4.85
C VAL A 55 -5.75 4.93 4.03
N LEU A 56 -4.70 4.16 4.36
CA LEU A 56 -4.26 3.01 3.56
C LEU A 56 -5.05 1.73 3.85
N VAL A 57 -5.81 1.67 4.94
CA VAL A 57 -6.58 0.48 5.34
C VAL A 57 -7.68 0.10 4.36
N ARG A 58 -8.00 1.01 3.42
CA ARG A 58 -9.01 0.77 2.39
C ARG A 58 -8.67 -0.40 1.46
N TYR A 59 -7.40 -0.77 1.36
CA TYR A 59 -6.96 -1.96 0.62
C TYR A 59 -7.20 -3.27 1.38
N LEU A 60 -7.60 -3.20 2.65
CA LEU A 60 -7.82 -4.35 3.51
C LEU A 60 -9.30 -4.74 3.46
N ALA A 61 -9.58 -6.03 3.31
CA ALA A 61 -10.93 -6.58 3.11
C ALA A 61 -11.78 -6.59 4.39
N GLY A 62 -11.21 -6.27 5.55
CA GLY A 62 -11.95 -6.07 6.78
C GLY A 62 -11.57 -6.99 7.92
N GLY A 63 -10.35 -7.53 7.96
CA GLY A 63 -9.86 -8.35 9.08
C GLY A 63 -9.99 -7.67 10.46
N HIS A 64 -9.98 -8.50 11.52
CA HIS A 64 -10.11 -8.09 12.92
C HIS A 64 -8.92 -7.24 13.38
N THR A 65 -7.74 -7.51 12.84
CA THR A 65 -6.51 -6.76 13.10
C THR A 65 -5.95 -6.24 11.79
N ARG A 66 -5.45 -5.00 11.82
CA ARG A 66 -4.88 -4.31 10.66
C ARG A 66 -3.60 -3.62 11.05
N TRP A 67 -2.63 -3.62 10.15
CA TRP A 67 -1.35 -2.96 10.34
C TRP A 67 -1.00 -2.10 9.13
N VAL A 68 -0.32 -0.99 9.40
CA VAL A 68 0.30 -0.13 8.39
C VAL A 68 1.71 0.17 8.85
N ILE A 69 2.69 -0.43 8.18
CA ILE A 69 4.10 -0.44 8.59
C ILE A 69 4.88 0.39 7.57
N PRO A 70 5.32 1.62 7.91
CA PRO A 70 6.09 2.44 7.00
C PRO A 70 7.54 1.96 6.90
N GLY A 71 8.10 1.96 5.69
CA GLY A 71 9.55 1.79 5.47
C GLY A 71 10.14 0.47 5.99
N LEU A 72 9.36 -0.60 6.06
CA LEU A 72 9.84 -1.89 6.57
C LEU A 72 11.01 -2.40 5.70
N ARG A 73 12.18 -2.58 6.31
CA ARG A 73 13.37 -3.03 5.58
C ARG A 73 13.30 -4.52 5.27
N LEU A 74 13.28 -4.84 3.98
CA LEU A 74 13.42 -6.18 3.44
C LEU A 74 14.91 -6.42 3.12
N GLY A 75 15.63 -6.90 4.14
CA GLY A 75 17.09 -6.98 4.11
C GLY A 75 17.75 -5.60 4.05
N SER A 76 18.92 -5.52 3.43
CA SER A 76 19.69 -4.25 3.35
C SER A 76 19.26 -3.35 2.19
N ARG A 77 18.73 -3.94 1.11
CA ARG A 77 18.54 -3.30 -0.20
C ARG A 77 17.13 -2.76 -0.44
N PHE A 78 16.11 -3.35 0.17
CA PHE A 78 14.73 -3.08 -0.18
C PHE A 78 13.97 -2.47 1.00
N ALA A 79 13.12 -1.50 0.71
CA ALA A 79 12.19 -0.91 1.67
C ALA A 79 10.95 -0.46 0.89
N PRO A 80 9.84 -1.22 0.95
CA PRO A 80 8.55 -0.71 0.53
C PRO A 80 8.20 0.56 1.31
N ASP A 81 7.52 1.51 0.66
CA ASP A 81 7.06 2.71 1.37
C ASP A 81 6.14 2.32 2.52
N PHE A 82 5.24 1.36 2.25
CA PHE A 82 4.45 0.71 3.29
C PHE A 82 4.32 -0.79 3.05
N VAL A 83 4.24 -1.53 4.16
CA VAL A 83 3.66 -2.87 4.20
C VAL A 83 2.37 -2.75 5.00
N ILE A 84 1.25 -3.07 4.37
CA ILE A 84 -0.05 -3.11 5.05
C ILE A 84 -0.49 -4.56 5.20
N GLY A 85 -1.18 -4.86 6.28
CA GLY A 85 -1.62 -6.22 6.56
C GLY A 85 -2.96 -6.27 7.24
N GLU A 86 -3.66 -7.37 7.03
CA GLU A 86 -4.83 -7.73 7.81
C GLU A 86 -4.73 -9.17 8.30
N GLN A 87 -5.31 -9.43 9.46
CA GLN A 87 -5.47 -10.77 9.98
C GLN A 87 -6.95 -11.10 10.14
N HIS A 88 -7.33 -12.25 9.60
CA HIS A 88 -8.64 -12.85 9.78
C HIS A 88 -8.46 -14.27 10.31
N ALA A 89 -8.95 -14.51 11.52
CA ALA A 89 -8.64 -15.71 12.30
C ALA A 89 -7.12 -15.98 12.36
N SER A 90 -6.67 -17.16 11.98
CA SER A 90 -5.25 -17.54 11.99
C SER A 90 -4.47 -17.13 10.73
N ARG A 91 -5.09 -16.53 9.72
CA ARG A 91 -4.43 -16.17 8.46
C ARG A 91 -4.20 -14.67 8.36
N SER A 92 -2.95 -14.30 8.08
CA SER A 92 -2.57 -12.93 7.76
C SER A 92 -2.39 -12.78 6.25
N ARG A 93 -2.76 -11.62 5.73
CA ARG A 93 -2.53 -11.21 4.33
C ARG A 93 -1.75 -9.91 4.34
N TRP A 94 -0.75 -9.83 3.46
CA TRP A 94 0.15 -8.70 3.36
C TRP A 94 0.11 -8.11 1.95
N THR A 95 0.15 -6.79 1.90
CA THR A 95 0.19 -6.00 0.68
C THR A 95 1.36 -5.04 0.76
N LEU A 96 2.20 -5.06 -0.28
CA LEU A 96 3.32 -4.15 -0.46
C LEU A 96 2.80 -2.91 -1.19
N VAL A 97 3.07 -1.74 -0.64
CA VAL A 97 2.61 -0.47 -1.19
C VAL A 97 3.82 0.33 -1.65
N GLU A 98 3.71 0.79 -2.88
CA GLU A 98 4.67 1.65 -3.56
C GLU A 98 4.00 2.99 -3.86
N LEU A 99 4.65 4.08 -3.48
CA LEU A 99 4.24 5.44 -3.75
C LEU A 99 5.07 6.01 -4.89
N GLU A 100 4.39 6.74 -5.76
CA GLU A 100 5.00 7.63 -6.73
C GLU A 100 4.36 9.01 -6.59
N SER A 101 5.00 10.05 -7.11
CA SER A 101 4.50 11.42 -7.00
C SER A 101 3.03 11.57 -7.46
N PRO A 102 2.20 12.37 -6.76
CA PRO A 102 0.85 12.70 -7.23
C PRO A 102 0.86 13.57 -8.50
N SER A 103 2.01 14.15 -8.86
CA SER A 103 2.16 15.01 -10.03
C SER A 103 2.56 14.23 -11.30
N VAL A 104 2.96 12.96 -11.19
CA VAL A 104 3.34 12.15 -12.35
C VAL A 104 2.11 11.51 -13.01
N ARG A 105 2.17 11.38 -14.34
CA ARG A 105 1.15 10.65 -15.11
C ARG A 105 1.46 9.15 -15.11
N LEU A 106 0.41 8.34 -15.16
CA LEU A 106 0.54 6.89 -15.32
C LEU A 106 0.96 6.52 -16.75
N PHE A 107 0.43 7.26 -17.74
CA PHE A 107 0.65 7.02 -19.16
C PHE A 107 1.15 8.28 -19.88
N THR A 108 1.97 8.08 -20.90
CA THR A 108 2.39 9.11 -21.84
C THR A 108 1.20 9.53 -22.73
N ARG A 109 1.37 10.59 -23.52
CA ARG A 109 0.37 11.00 -24.51
C ARG A 109 0.13 9.94 -25.59
N SER A 110 1.12 9.08 -25.87
CA SER A 110 1.00 7.94 -26.79
C SER A 110 0.29 6.73 -26.18
N GLY A 111 0.00 6.74 -24.87
CA GLY A 111 -0.66 5.64 -24.17
C GLY A 111 0.29 4.61 -23.54
N ASP A 112 1.60 4.84 -23.60
CA ASP A 112 2.61 3.98 -23.00
C ASP A 112 2.74 4.21 -21.49
N ALA A 113 3.09 3.17 -20.73
CA ALA A 113 3.35 3.31 -19.30
C ALA A 113 4.54 4.26 -19.07
N THR A 114 4.43 5.17 -18.11
CA THR A 114 5.55 6.05 -17.76
C THR A 114 6.66 5.28 -17.07
N ARG A 115 7.87 5.86 -17.11
CA ARG A 115 9.03 5.32 -16.40
C ARG A 115 8.75 5.14 -14.89
N ALA A 116 8.02 6.06 -14.28
CA ALA A 116 7.59 5.97 -12.88
C ALA A 116 6.76 4.71 -12.63
N LEU A 117 5.72 4.47 -13.45
CA LEU A 117 4.87 3.28 -13.31
C LEU A 117 5.65 1.97 -13.52
N LEU A 118 6.52 1.93 -14.53
CA LEU A 118 7.38 0.77 -14.79
C LEU A 118 8.37 0.52 -13.64
N HIS A 119 8.93 1.59 -13.07
CA HIS A 119 9.84 1.51 -11.95
C HIS A 119 9.13 0.97 -10.69
N ALA A 120 7.98 1.54 -10.32
CA ALA A 120 7.16 1.06 -9.21
C ALA A 120 6.79 -0.42 -9.36
N THR A 121 6.42 -0.84 -10.57
CA THR A 121 6.14 -2.25 -10.88
C THR A 121 7.36 -3.15 -10.66
N SER A 122 8.54 -2.70 -11.11
CA SER A 122 9.80 -3.41 -10.88
C SER A 122 10.17 -3.48 -9.40
N ARG A 123 9.90 -2.45 -8.60
CA ARG A 123 10.14 -2.43 -7.16
C ARG A 123 9.32 -3.50 -6.45
N ILE A 124 8.01 -3.54 -6.69
CA ILE A 124 7.11 -4.57 -6.15
C ILE A 124 7.57 -5.98 -6.52
N ARG A 125 7.97 -6.21 -7.77
CA ARG A 125 8.50 -7.50 -8.19
C ARG A 125 9.77 -7.87 -7.39
N GLY A 126 10.73 -6.96 -7.29
CA GLY A 126 11.97 -7.21 -6.54
C GLY A 126 11.73 -7.54 -5.06
N TRP A 127 10.73 -6.90 -4.44
CA TRP A 127 10.34 -7.23 -3.06
C TRP A 127 9.69 -8.61 -2.94
N ARG A 128 8.86 -9.00 -3.91
CA ARG A 128 8.27 -10.35 -3.96
C ARG A 128 9.33 -11.42 -4.16
N ASP A 129 10.28 -11.19 -5.07
CA ASP A 129 11.40 -12.09 -5.29
C ASP A 129 12.19 -12.25 -3.97
N TRP A 130 12.46 -11.14 -3.26
CA TRP A 130 13.09 -11.20 -1.95
C TRP A 130 12.26 -11.99 -0.90
N LEU A 131 10.95 -11.76 -0.83
CA LEU A 131 10.06 -12.47 0.11
C LEU A 131 9.93 -13.96 -0.20
N HIS A 132 9.98 -14.34 -1.48
CA HIS A 132 10.04 -15.73 -1.89
C HIS A 132 11.29 -16.41 -1.32
N ASP A 133 12.45 -15.79 -1.54
CA ASP A 133 13.74 -16.35 -1.15
C ASP A 133 13.99 -16.29 0.38
N HIS A 134 13.33 -15.36 1.09
CA HIS A 134 13.57 -15.09 2.51
C HIS A 134 12.31 -15.19 3.38
N SER A 135 11.30 -15.95 2.95
CA SER A 135 10.00 -16.08 3.64
C SER A 135 10.12 -16.45 5.11
N ARG A 136 11.03 -17.37 5.46
CA ARG A 136 11.31 -17.77 6.85
C ARG A 136 11.82 -16.59 7.68
N TYR A 137 12.77 -15.82 7.14
CA TYR A 137 13.30 -14.63 7.82
C TYR A 137 12.21 -13.59 8.01
N ALA A 138 11.43 -13.30 6.97
CA ALA A 138 10.32 -12.34 7.05
C ALA A 138 9.28 -12.73 8.11
N ARG A 139 8.97 -14.02 8.23
CA ARG A 139 8.07 -14.54 9.27
C ARG A 139 8.66 -14.42 10.67
N GLU A 140 9.90 -14.86 10.87
CA GLU A 140 10.50 -15.02 12.20
C GLU A 140 11.09 -13.71 12.76
N HIS A 141 11.55 -12.81 11.90
CA HIS A 141 12.29 -11.61 12.30
C HIS A 141 11.52 -10.31 11.99
N LEU A 142 10.69 -10.30 10.94
CA LEU A 142 9.85 -9.16 10.60
C LEU A 142 8.40 -9.34 11.07
N ASN A 143 8.08 -10.48 11.69
CA ASN A 143 6.75 -10.82 12.21
C ASN A 143 5.64 -10.83 11.15
N LEU A 144 6.00 -11.02 9.88
CA LEU A 144 5.07 -11.09 8.77
C LEU A 144 4.56 -12.53 8.56
N ALA A 145 3.65 -12.98 9.42
CA ALA A 145 3.12 -14.34 9.34
C ALA A 145 2.46 -14.64 7.98
N HIS A 146 2.70 -15.82 7.40
CA HIS A 146 2.16 -16.25 6.10
C HIS A 146 2.56 -15.38 4.89
N VAL A 147 3.57 -14.52 5.02
CA VAL A 147 4.08 -13.74 3.88
C VAL A 147 4.90 -14.61 2.92
N GLY A 148 4.83 -14.28 1.63
CA GLY A 148 5.61 -14.94 0.58
C GLY A 148 5.69 -14.06 -0.68
N GLY A 149 6.27 -14.61 -1.75
CA GLY A 149 6.40 -13.92 -3.04
C GLY A 149 5.07 -13.67 -3.77
N ASP A 150 3.97 -14.21 -3.25
CA ASP A 150 2.60 -13.96 -3.71
C ASP A 150 1.91 -12.77 -3.01
N ALA A 151 2.62 -12.05 -2.12
CA ALA A 151 2.10 -10.86 -1.46
C ALA A 151 1.48 -9.88 -2.47
N GLN A 152 0.34 -9.27 -2.12
CA GLN A 152 -0.33 -8.34 -3.02
C GLN A 152 0.52 -7.08 -3.21
N GLY A 153 0.39 -6.42 -4.36
CA GLY A 153 1.11 -5.19 -4.67
C GLY A 153 0.13 -4.07 -4.98
N VAL A 154 0.38 -2.89 -4.44
CA VAL A 154 -0.39 -1.67 -4.71
C VAL A 154 0.58 -0.58 -5.14
N ILE A 155 0.25 0.10 -6.23
CA ILE A 155 0.94 1.31 -6.68
C ILE A 155 -0.03 2.48 -6.56
N LEU A 156 0.37 3.49 -5.81
CA LEU A 156 -0.31 4.77 -5.70
C LEU A 156 0.47 5.83 -6.48
N ILE A 157 -0.10 6.31 -7.58
CA ILE A 157 0.60 7.18 -8.53
C ILE A 157 -0.35 8.21 -9.13
N GLY A 158 0.06 9.48 -9.16
CA GLY A 158 -0.71 10.55 -9.79
C GLY A 158 -2.00 10.96 -9.05
N ALA A 159 -2.53 12.12 -9.44
CA ALA A 159 -3.81 12.68 -9.02
C ALA A 159 -4.70 13.03 -10.24
N ARG A 160 -5.95 13.45 -10.01
CA ARG A 160 -6.99 13.66 -11.04
C ARG A 160 -6.46 14.51 -12.19
N GLY A 161 -6.64 13.98 -13.41
CA GLY A 161 -6.02 14.45 -14.65
C GLY A 161 -5.55 13.28 -15.53
N SER A 162 -5.41 12.08 -14.96
CA SER A 162 -5.31 10.82 -15.70
C SER A 162 -6.71 10.38 -16.16
N ALA A 163 -6.85 10.10 -17.46
CA ALA A 163 -8.06 9.56 -18.09
C ALA A 163 -8.66 8.35 -17.32
N PRO A 164 -9.94 8.00 -17.55
CA PRO A 164 -10.55 6.77 -17.02
C PRO A 164 -9.64 5.54 -17.22
N ARG A 165 -9.73 4.57 -16.29
CA ARG A 165 -8.89 3.35 -16.28
C ARG A 165 -8.80 2.75 -17.68
N THR A 166 -7.61 2.81 -18.27
CA THR A 166 -7.35 2.35 -19.62
C THR A 166 -7.27 0.82 -19.66
N GLN A 167 -7.49 0.22 -20.84
CA GLN A 167 -7.22 -1.21 -21.04
C GLN A 167 -5.78 -1.56 -20.70
N ARG A 168 -4.84 -0.65 -21.00
CA ARG A 168 -3.42 -0.82 -20.69
C ARG A 168 -3.15 -0.89 -19.19
N GLN A 169 -3.85 -0.09 -18.38
CA GLN A 169 -3.76 -0.20 -16.92
C GLN A 169 -4.22 -1.58 -16.45
N ARG A 170 -5.38 -2.07 -16.92
CA ARG A 170 -5.88 -3.41 -16.54
C ARG A 170 -4.93 -4.53 -16.95
N GLN A 171 -4.30 -4.39 -18.11
CA GLN A 171 -3.29 -5.33 -18.59
C GLN A 171 -2.10 -5.38 -17.63
N LEU A 172 -1.51 -4.24 -17.28
CA LEU A 172 -0.38 -4.17 -16.34
C LEU A 172 -0.73 -4.73 -14.95
N GLU A 173 -1.92 -4.40 -14.44
CA GLU A 173 -2.41 -4.93 -13.17
C GLU A 173 -2.49 -6.46 -13.17
N THR A 174 -2.96 -7.04 -14.29
CA THR A 174 -3.08 -8.50 -14.46
C THR A 174 -1.71 -9.15 -14.61
N GLU A 175 -0.88 -8.63 -15.52
CA GLU A 175 0.45 -9.15 -15.85
C GLU A 175 1.36 -9.14 -14.62
N HIS A 176 1.32 -8.07 -13.83
CA HIS A 176 2.19 -7.90 -12.68
C HIS A 176 1.51 -8.22 -11.35
N LYS A 177 0.25 -8.66 -11.36
CA LYS A 177 -0.55 -8.94 -10.15
C LYS A 177 -0.51 -7.77 -9.16
N VAL A 178 -0.69 -6.56 -9.64
CA VAL A 178 -0.70 -5.33 -8.82
C VAL A 178 -2.03 -4.60 -8.98
N ALA A 179 -2.43 -3.82 -7.98
CA ALA A 179 -3.48 -2.82 -8.12
C ALA A 179 -2.84 -1.45 -8.36
N ILE A 180 -3.30 -0.72 -9.38
CA ILE A 180 -2.79 0.62 -9.72
C ILE A 180 -3.90 1.62 -9.47
N HIS A 181 -3.66 2.60 -8.61
CA HIS A 181 -4.63 3.64 -8.27
C HIS A 181 -3.97 5.02 -8.22
N THR A 182 -4.76 6.04 -8.53
CA THR A 182 -4.42 7.43 -8.19
C THR A 182 -4.72 7.70 -6.73
N TYR A 183 -4.12 8.75 -6.17
CA TYR A 183 -4.42 9.15 -4.79
C TYR A 183 -5.87 9.60 -4.59
N ASP A 184 -6.54 10.08 -5.65
CA ASP A 184 -7.97 10.34 -5.66
C ASP A 184 -8.81 9.15 -5.22
N TRP A 185 -8.38 7.93 -5.59
CA TRP A 185 -9.07 6.72 -5.20
C TRP A 185 -9.15 6.61 -3.67
N LEU A 186 -8.11 7.01 -2.93
CA LEU A 186 -8.13 7.00 -1.47
C LEU A 186 -9.14 8.01 -0.91
N VAL A 187 -9.26 9.16 -1.55
CA VAL A 187 -10.13 10.26 -1.12
C VAL A 187 -11.61 10.00 -1.43
N ASP A 188 -11.93 9.46 -2.60
CA ASP A 188 -13.32 9.48 -3.10
C ASP A 188 -14.28 8.53 -2.35
N GLY A 189 -13.80 7.72 -1.40
CA GLY A 189 -14.60 6.62 -0.86
C GLY A 189 -14.86 5.54 -1.93
N ALA A 190 -15.17 4.30 -1.52
CA ALA A 190 -15.76 3.39 -2.49
C ALA A 190 -17.21 3.85 -2.68
N PRO A 191 -17.82 3.76 -3.88
CA PRO A 191 -19.26 3.58 -3.88
C PRO A 191 -19.53 2.37 -2.98
N GLU A 192 -20.36 2.55 -1.94
CA GLU A 192 -20.97 1.40 -1.27
C GLU A 192 -21.50 0.47 -2.37
N THR A 193 -21.19 -0.82 -2.27
CA THR A 193 -21.47 -1.88 -3.27
C THR A 193 -20.36 -2.15 -4.29
N GLN A 194 -19.31 -2.85 -3.85
CA GLN A 194 -18.70 -3.91 -4.67
C GLN A 194 -18.61 -5.18 -3.81
N THR A 195 -19.74 -5.88 -3.77
CA THR A 195 -19.83 -7.30 -3.43
C THR A 195 -18.79 -8.04 -4.27
N ARG A 196 -17.77 -8.63 -3.63
CA ARG A 196 -16.87 -9.57 -4.31
C ARG A 196 -17.69 -10.75 -4.85
N PRO A 197 -17.35 -11.31 -6.03
CA PRO A 197 -17.93 -12.59 -6.42
C PRO A 197 -17.51 -13.64 -5.39
N ARG A 198 -18.50 -14.36 -4.84
CA ARG A 198 -18.23 -15.56 -4.06
C ARG A 198 -17.56 -16.56 -4.99
N GLY A 199 -16.30 -16.89 -4.71
CA GLY A 199 -15.62 -18.01 -5.37
C GLY A 199 -16.40 -19.28 -5.08
N ARG A 200 -16.70 -20.03 -6.16
CA ARG A 200 -17.03 -21.45 -6.10
C ARG A 200 -15.77 -22.24 -5.78
#